data_AF-A0A257SAL3-F1
#
_entry.id   AF-A0A257SAL3-F1
#
_cell.length_a   1.000
_cell.length_b   1.000
_cell.length_c   1.000
_cell.angle_alpha   90.00
_cell.angle_beta   90.00
_cell.angle_gamma   90.00
#
_symmetry.space_group_name_H-M   'P 1'
#
loop_
_entity.id
_entity.type
_entity.pdbx_description
1 polymer ?
#
loop_
_entity_poly.entity_id
_entity_poly.type
_entity_poly.pdbx_seq_one_letter_code
_entity_poly.pdbx_strand_id
1 'polypeptide(L)'
;MVPAATPGFVVEPAYDKLGWHISDTHGLAFDDCRVPAANLLGVRGKGFQQFLAVLDDGRIAIAALAVGLAQACLEHSVRYANEPQPTFKKADTVLSAGLQLQF
;
A
#
# COMPACT_ATOMS: atom_id res chain seq x y z
N MET A 1 -14.18 4.48 -22.81
CA MET A 1 -13.88 5.54 -21.84
C MET A 1 -15.15 6.25 -21.44
N VAL A 2 -15.32 6.56 -20.16
CA VAL A 2 -16.47 7.31 -19.64
C VAL A 2 -15.93 8.61 -19.04
N PRO A 3 -16.19 9.78 -19.65
CA PRO A 3 -15.80 11.06 -19.06
C PRO A 3 -16.45 11.29 -17.70
N ALA A 4 -15.75 11.96 -16.76
CA ALA A 4 -16.28 12.23 -15.42
C ALA A 4 -17.56 13.09 -15.41
N ALA A 5 -17.74 13.95 -16.42
CA ALA A 5 -18.93 14.78 -16.57
C ALA A 5 -20.10 14.06 -17.28
N THR A 6 -20.01 12.74 -17.53
CA THR A 6 -21.08 12.01 -18.21
C THR A 6 -22.34 12.01 -17.34
N PRO A 7 -23.50 12.49 -17.83
CA PRO A 7 -24.75 12.41 -17.08
C PRO A 7 -25.03 10.99 -16.61
N GLY A 8 -25.39 10.83 -15.34
CA GLY A 8 -25.63 9.51 -14.74
C GLY A 8 -24.38 8.79 -14.22
N PHE A 9 -23.18 9.35 -14.42
CA PHE A 9 -21.97 8.87 -13.74
C PHE A 9 -21.78 9.64 -12.43
N VAL A 10 -21.70 8.91 -11.32
CA VAL A 10 -21.58 9.47 -9.98
C VAL A 10 -20.34 8.90 -9.29
N VAL A 11 -19.50 9.80 -8.80
CA VAL A 11 -18.41 9.46 -7.87
C VAL A 11 -18.98 9.56 -6.46
N GLU A 12 -19.03 8.44 -5.75
CA GLU A 12 -19.56 8.37 -4.38
C GLU A 12 -18.57 8.97 -3.38
N PRO A 13 -18.96 9.22 -2.11
CA PRO A 13 -18.03 9.70 -1.08
C PRO A 13 -16.83 8.77 -0.85
N ALA A 14 -15.74 9.35 -0.36
CA ALA A 14 -14.49 8.61 -0.12
C ALA A 14 -14.71 7.49 0.90
N TYR A 15 -14.08 6.34 0.66
CA TYR A 15 -14.09 5.26 1.63
C TYR A 15 -13.31 5.65 2.89
N ASP A 16 -13.88 5.29 4.05
CA ASP A 16 -13.12 5.23 5.30
C ASP A 16 -12.23 3.97 5.28
N LYS A 17 -10.93 4.18 5.08
CA LYS A 17 -9.94 3.12 4.87
C LYS A 17 -9.10 2.94 6.13
N LEU A 18 -8.76 1.67 6.44
CA LEU A 18 -7.83 1.34 7.54
C LEU A 18 -6.45 1.99 7.36
N GLY A 19 -6.01 2.18 6.12
CA GLY A 19 -4.73 2.80 5.80
C GLY A 19 -4.71 3.30 4.36
N TRP A 20 -3.52 3.66 3.89
CA TRP A 20 -3.33 4.15 2.52
C TRP A 20 -4.20 5.38 2.20
N HIS A 21 -4.32 6.30 3.16
CA HIS A 21 -5.19 7.48 3.08
C HIS A 21 -4.83 8.44 1.94
N ILE A 22 -3.59 8.40 1.45
CA ILE A 22 -3.14 9.22 0.31
C ILE A 22 -3.75 8.78 -1.03
N SER A 23 -4.22 7.54 -1.16
CA SER A 23 -4.97 7.17 -2.37
C SER A 23 -6.38 7.69 -2.27
N ASP A 24 -6.76 8.47 -3.27
CA ASP A 24 -8.15 8.84 -3.47
C ASP A 24 -8.94 7.62 -3.92
N THR A 25 -9.94 7.19 -3.16
CA THR A 25 -10.68 5.94 -3.45
C THR A 25 -12.15 6.14 -3.15
N HIS A 26 -12.95 5.94 -4.19
CA HIS A 26 -14.37 6.26 -4.22
C HIS A 26 -15.14 5.11 -4.88
N GLY A 27 -16.39 4.91 -4.47
CA GLY A 27 -17.33 4.12 -5.24
C GLY A 27 -17.67 4.84 -6.55
N LEU A 28 -17.94 4.07 -7.60
CA LEU A 28 -18.35 4.58 -8.90
C LEU A 28 -19.71 3.99 -9.27
N ALA A 29 -20.74 4.84 -9.29
CA ALA A 29 -22.10 4.46 -9.64
C ALA A 29 -22.46 4.93 -11.06
N PHE A 30 -23.23 4.11 -11.76
CA PHE A 30 -23.67 4.36 -13.13
C PHE A 30 -25.19 4.20 -13.19
N ASP A 31 -25.92 5.31 -13.17
CA ASP A 31 -27.38 5.35 -13.25
C ASP A 31 -27.80 6.03 -14.56
N ASP A 32 -28.44 5.29 -15.45
CA ASP A 32 -28.80 5.70 -16.81
C ASP A 32 -27.64 6.33 -17.64
N CYS A 33 -26.39 6.06 -17.27
CA CYS A 33 -25.20 6.65 -17.88
C CYS A 33 -25.03 6.25 -19.37
N ARG A 34 -25.30 7.20 -20.29
CA ARG A 34 -25.20 6.99 -21.74
C ARG A 34 -23.81 7.33 -22.26
N VAL A 35 -23.20 6.42 -23.02
CA VAL A 35 -21.84 6.56 -23.55
C VAL A 35 -21.82 6.23 -25.05
N PRO A 36 -21.16 7.04 -25.90
CA PRO A 36 -21.07 6.77 -27.34
C PRO A 36 -20.36 5.45 -27.65
N ALA A 37 -20.78 4.76 -28.72
CA ALA A 37 -20.15 3.52 -29.18
C ALA A 37 -18.66 3.69 -29.53
N ALA A 38 -18.28 4.87 -30.01
CA ALA A 38 -16.89 5.23 -30.31
C ALA A 38 -15.97 5.18 -29.07
N ASN A 39 -16.54 5.23 -27.87
CA ASN A 39 -15.78 5.14 -26.62
C ASN A 39 -15.52 3.69 -26.20
N LEU A 40 -15.94 2.68 -26.97
CA LEU A 40 -15.62 1.29 -26.69
C LEU A 40 -14.10 1.10 -26.69
N LEU A 41 -13.57 0.53 -25.61
CA LEU A 41 -12.16 0.16 -25.55
C LEU A 41 -11.98 -1.24 -26.13
N GLY A 42 -11.13 -1.35 -27.15
CA GLY A 42 -10.86 -2.61 -27.82
C GLY A 42 -12.09 -3.19 -28.55
N VAL A 43 -12.29 -4.50 -28.42
CA VAL A 43 -13.34 -5.24 -29.14
C VAL A 43 -14.46 -5.66 -28.18
N ARG A 44 -15.72 -5.48 -28.62
CA ARG A 44 -16.90 -5.86 -27.81
C ARG A 44 -16.83 -7.34 -27.42
N GLY A 45 -17.03 -7.63 -26.14
CA GLY A 45 -16.98 -9.00 -25.60
C GLY A 45 -15.56 -9.51 -25.31
N LYS A 46 -14.51 -8.72 -25.54
CA LYS A 46 -13.11 -9.10 -25.29
C LYS A 46 -12.49 -8.42 -24.06
N GLY A 47 -13.29 -7.72 -23.26
CA GLY A 47 -12.83 -6.95 -22.10
C GLY A 47 -12.11 -7.79 -21.03
N PHE A 48 -12.52 -9.05 -20.82
CA PHE A 48 -11.85 -9.92 -19.84
C PHE A 48 -10.41 -10.27 -20.24
N GLN A 49 -10.16 -10.57 -21.52
CA GLN A 49 -8.80 -10.86 -22.01
C GLN A 49 -7.89 -9.63 -21.89
N GLN A 50 -8.44 -8.44 -22.20
CA GLN A 50 -7.72 -7.18 -22.01
C GLN A 50 -7.43 -6.89 -20.53
N PHE A 51 -8.38 -7.18 -19.64
CA PHE A 51 -8.19 -7.03 -18.19
C PHE A 51 -7.06 -7.91 -17.66
N LEU A 52 -6.96 -9.17 -18.12
CA LEU A 52 -5.90 -10.08 -17.69
C LEU A 52 -4.50 -9.57 -18.05
N ALA A 53 -4.32 -9.01 -19.24
CA ALA A 53 -3.03 -8.44 -19.65
C ALA A 53 -2.61 -7.28 -18.72
N VAL A 54 -3.53 -6.38 -18.38
CA VAL A 54 -3.26 -5.27 -17.45
C VAL A 54 -2.99 -5.79 -16.03
N LEU A 55 -3.69 -6.84 -15.61
CA LEU A 55 -3.50 -7.45 -14.30
C LEU A 55 -2.10 -8.06 -14.14
N ASP A 56 -1.57 -8.66 -15.20
CA ASP A 56 -0.22 -9.23 -15.20
C ASP A 56 0.86 -8.16 -14.97
N ASP A 57 0.76 -7.03 -15.66
CA ASP A 57 1.67 -5.89 -15.45
C ASP A 57 1.51 -5.30 -14.03
N GLY A 58 0.26 -5.18 -13.56
CA GLY A 58 -0.05 -4.66 -12.23
C GLY A 58 0.56 -5.49 -11.10
N ARG A 59 0.66 -6.81 -11.26
CA ARG A 59 1.29 -7.69 -10.26
C ARG A 59 2.76 -7.36 -10.04
N ILE A 60 3.49 -7.04 -11.10
CA ILE A 60 4.91 -6.67 -11.02
C ILE A 60 5.05 -5.36 -10.23
N ALA A 61 4.19 -4.38 -10.50
CA ALA A 61 4.20 -3.10 -9.77
C ALA A 61 3.95 -3.27 -8.26
N ILE A 62 2.97 -4.11 -7.89
CA ILE A 62 2.69 -4.40 -6.47
C ILE A 62 3.83 -5.16 -5.81
N ALA A 63 4.46 -6.11 -6.50
CA ALA A 63 5.62 -6.82 -5.97
C ALA A 63 6.79 -5.86 -5.68
N ALA A 64 7.09 -4.95 -6.61
CA ALA A 64 8.13 -3.95 -6.41
C ALA A 64 7.84 -3.03 -5.21
N LEU A 65 6.60 -2.55 -5.08
CA LEU A 65 6.14 -1.76 -3.95
C LEU A 65 6.33 -2.52 -2.62
N ALA A 66 5.91 -3.79 -2.56
CA ALA A 66 5.99 -4.60 -1.35
C ALA A 66 7.44 -4.82 -0.91
N VAL A 67 8.35 -5.09 -1.86
CA VAL A 67 9.78 -5.26 -1.57
C VAL A 67 10.40 -3.98 -1.03
N GLY A 68 10.13 -2.83 -1.67
CA GLY A 68 10.65 -1.54 -1.21
C GLY A 68 10.14 -1.17 0.20
N LEU A 69 8.86 -1.43 0.47
CA LEU A 69 8.30 -1.23 1.81
C LEU A 69 8.96 -2.14 2.85
N ALA A 70 9.16 -3.42 2.54
CA ALA A 70 9.80 -4.37 3.45
C ALA A 70 11.24 -3.95 3.78
N GLN A 71 12.00 -3.45 2.79
CA GLN A 71 13.34 -2.90 3.00
C GLN A 71 13.32 -1.68 3.94
N ALA A 72 12.44 -0.71 3.69
CA ALA A 72 12.30 0.45 4.55
C ALA A 72 11.90 0.07 5.99
N CYS A 73 10.99 -0.89 6.16
CA CYS A 73 10.62 -1.41 7.48
C CYS A 73 11.80 -2.04 8.21
N LEU A 74 12.64 -2.81 7.50
CA LEU A 74 13.85 -3.42 8.07
C LEU A 74 14.85 -2.33 8.50
N GLU A 75 15.15 -1.38 7.63
CA GLU A 75 16.08 -0.27 7.92
C GLU A 75 15.62 0.55 9.11
N HIS A 76 14.33 0.88 9.18
CA HIS A 76 13.74 1.61 10.30
C HIS A 76 13.84 0.81 11.61
N SER A 77 13.56 -0.49 11.56
CA SER A 77 13.59 -1.37 12.72
C SER A 77 15.02 -1.56 13.25
N VAL A 78 16.00 -1.76 12.37
CA VAL A 78 17.42 -1.88 12.72
C VAL A 78 17.95 -0.56 13.29
N ARG A 79 17.59 0.58 12.69
CA ARG A 79 17.97 1.90 13.23
C ARG A 79 17.43 2.07 14.66
N TYR A 80 16.13 1.82 14.85
CA TYR A 80 15.50 1.93 16.16
C TYR A 80 16.13 1.00 17.21
N ALA A 81 16.48 -0.23 16.84
CA ALA A 81 17.12 -1.18 17.75
C ALA A 81 18.52 -0.75 18.20
N ASN A 82 19.24 0.02 17.36
CA ASN A 82 20.57 0.54 17.66
C ASN A 82 20.56 1.92 18.33
N GLU A 83 19.40 2.59 18.41
CA GLU A 83 19.27 3.86 19.12
C GLU A 83 19.48 3.65 20.63
N PRO A 84 20.34 4.45 21.29
CA PRO A 84 20.54 4.34 22.73
C PRO A 84 19.24 4.63 23.48
N GLN A 85 18.62 3.58 24.03
CA GLN A 85 17.38 3.72 24.80
C GLN A 85 17.71 4.31 26.19
N PRO A 86 17.05 5.39 26.64
CA PRO A 86 17.33 6.01 27.93
C PRO A 86 16.90 5.16 29.15
N THR A 87 16.29 3.98 28.95
CA THR A 87 15.70 3.17 30.02
C THR A 87 16.13 1.70 30.06
N PHE A 88 16.93 1.21 29.10
CA PHE A 88 17.56 -0.10 29.26
C PHE A 88 18.92 0.06 29.95
N LYS A 89 18.91 -0.03 31.28
CA LYS A 89 20.13 -0.38 32.03
C LYS A 89 20.66 -1.68 31.41
N LYS A 90 21.83 -1.61 30.76
CA LYS A 90 22.61 -2.79 30.39
C LYS A 90 22.67 -3.72 31.61
N ALA A 91 22.22 -4.96 31.45
CA ALA A 91 22.40 -6.01 32.45
C ALA A 91 23.89 -6.29 32.74
N ASP A 92 24.79 -5.73 31.92
CA ASP A 92 26.25 -5.83 32.04
C ASP A 92 26.80 -5.22 33.34
N THR A 93 26.09 -4.29 33.98
CA THR A 93 26.57 -3.67 35.24
C THR A 93 26.42 -4.60 36.46
N VAL A 94 25.58 -5.63 36.38
CA VAL A 94 25.40 -6.59 37.49
C VAL A 94 26.43 -7.73 37.43
N LEU A 95 26.98 -8.02 36.25
CA LEU A 95 28.01 -9.05 36.06
C LEU A 95 29.43 -8.55 36.37
N SER A 96 29.72 -7.24 36.26
CA SER A 96 31.04 -6.68 36.60
C SER A 96 31.23 -6.42 38.11
N ALA A 97 30.15 -6.29 38.88
CA ALA A 97 30.22 -6.05 40.33
C ALA A 97 30.30 -7.35 41.18
N GLY A 98 30.11 -8.53 40.57
CA GLY A 98 30.04 -9.82 41.26
C GLY A 98 31.34 -10.63 41.30
N LEU A 99 32.45 -10.15 40.74
CA LEU A 99 33.71 -10.90 40.64
C LEU A 99 34.92 -10.29 41.37
N GLN A 100 34.70 -9.35 42.30
CA GLN A 100 35.78 -8.74 43.12
C GLN A 100 35.80 -9.18 44.59
N LEU A 101 35.12 -10.26 44.97
CA LEU A 101 35.28 -10.86 46.31
C LEU A 101 35.56 -12.36 46.21
N GLN A 102 36.71 -12.77 46.75
CA GLN A 102 37.34 -14.10 46.79
C GLN A 102 38.13 -14.44 45.50
N PHE A 103 39.45 -14.29 45.40
CA PHE A 103 40.58 -14.38 46.35
C PHE A 103 41.62 -13.30 46.09
#